data_AF-A0A2S4LD71-F1
#
_entry.id   AF-A0A2S4LD71-F1
#
_cell.length_a   1.000
_cell.length_b   1.000
_cell.length_c   1.000
_cell.angle_alpha   90.00
_cell.angle_beta   90.00
_cell.angle_gamma   90.00
#
_symmetry.space_group_name_H-M   'P 1'
#
loop_
_entity.id
_entity.type
_entity.pdbx_description
1 polymer ?
#
loop_
_entity_poly.entity_id
_entity_poly.type
_entity_poly.pdbx_seq_one_letter_code
_entity_poly.pdbx_strand_id
1 'polypeptide(L)'
;MDEFMRLVGEKSEAEVGRYRALEQLAPALQHLTANMMRITRGAGHPQRLAEEMAACLGAMLAYEDATGHGILSEEIQAALNPEKLEGGFTQEEMKFRYESGSWDRERALVEIRRASLAMTAAMLTNQRFQI
;
A
#
# COMPACT_ATOMS: atom_id res chain seq x y z
N MET A 1 31.62 -24.18 1.33
CA MET A 1 30.36 -24.26 0.57
C MET A 1 29.13 -24.13 1.46
N ASP A 2 29.14 -24.66 2.69
CA ASP A 2 28.00 -24.56 3.62
C ASP A 2 27.61 -23.14 4.06
N GLU A 3 28.58 -22.24 4.22
CA GLU A 3 28.31 -20.87 4.70
C GLU A 3 27.52 -20.02 3.68
N PHE A 4 27.77 -20.21 2.38
CA PHE A 4 27.06 -19.51 1.32
C PHE A 4 25.63 -20.03 1.15
N MET A 5 25.42 -21.34 1.27
CA MET A 5 24.07 -21.94 1.26
C MET A 5 23.25 -21.46 2.47
N ARG A 6 23.88 -21.36 3.64
CA ARG A 6 23.23 -20.90 4.86
C ARG A 6 22.85 -19.41 4.79
N LEU A 7 23.74 -18.57 4.25
CA LEU A 7 23.48 -17.15 4.02
C LEU A 7 22.32 -16.91 3.03
N VAL A 8 22.23 -17.74 1.98
CA VAL A 8 21.12 -17.68 1.00
C VAL A 8 19.81 -18.14 1.64
N GLY A 9 19.83 -19.16 2.49
CA GLY A 9 18.66 -19.61 3.25
C GLY A 9 18.13 -18.56 4.23
N GLU A 10 19.01 -17.97 5.04
CA GLU A 10 18.65 -16.92 6.01
C GLU A 10 18.07 -15.67 5.30
N LYS A 11 18.65 -15.28 4.16
CA LYS A 11 18.14 -14.17 3.36
C LYS A 11 16.76 -14.49 2.74
N SER A 12 16.55 -15.73 2.29
CA SER A 12 15.27 -16.17 1.75
C SER A 12 14.18 -16.20 2.82
N GLU A 13 14.48 -16.61 4.05
CA GLU A 13 13.51 -16.61 5.15
C GLU A 13 13.12 -15.20 5.58
N ALA A 14 14.09 -14.29 5.68
CA ALA A 14 13.85 -12.88 5.97
C ALA A 14 13.00 -12.20 4.88
N GLU A 15 13.30 -12.48 3.60
CA GLU A 15 12.50 -11.97 2.47
C GLU A 15 11.07 -12.52 2.49
N VAL A 16 10.88 -13.82 2.77
CA VAL A 16 9.54 -14.42 2.91
C VAL A 16 8.77 -13.84 4.10
N GLY A 17 9.45 -13.62 5.23
CA GLY A 17 8.88 -12.97 6.41
C GLY A 17 8.39 -11.56 6.09
N ARG A 18 9.23 -10.77 5.39
CA ARG A 18 8.87 -9.43 4.92
C ARG A 18 7.65 -9.45 3.99
N TYR A 19 7.62 -10.35 3.00
CA TYR A 19 6.49 -10.44 2.06
C TYR A 19 5.17 -10.76 2.78
N ARG A 20 5.19 -11.73 3.71
CA ARG A 20 4.00 -12.09 4.48
C ARG A 20 3.51 -10.98 5.39
N ALA A 21 4.44 -10.24 6.01
CA ALA A 21 4.08 -9.08 6.82
C ALA A 21 3.44 -7.97 5.97
N LEU A 22 3.97 -7.71 4.76
CA LEU A 22 3.38 -6.76 3.82
C LEU A 22 1.99 -7.19 3.33
N GLU A 23 1.77 -8.47 3.06
CA GLU A 23 0.45 -9.01 2.69
C GLU A 23 -0.61 -8.77 3.77
N GLN A 24 -0.23 -8.76 5.04
CA GLN A 24 -1.16 -8.49 6.15
C GLN A 24 -1.37 -7.00 6.39
N LEU A 25 -0.32 -6.21 6.22
CA LEU A 25 -0.36 -4.77 6.45
C LEU A 25 -1.13 -4.01 5.37
N ALA A 26 -0.98 -4.41 4.10
CA ALA A 26 -1.61 -3.69 3.00
C ALA A 26 -3.14 -3.60 3.12
N PRO A 27 -3.90 -4.69 3.37
CA PRO A 27 -5.34 -4.62 3.57
C PRO A 27 -5.74 -3.75 4.78
N ALA A 28 -5.00 -3.84 5.89
CA ALA A 28 -5.30 -3.05 7.09
C ALA A 28 -5.14 -1.55 6.83
N LEU A 29 -4.04 -1.16 6.17
CA LEU A 29 -3.74 0.22 5.80
C LEU A 29 -4.75 0.77 4.78
N GLN A 30 -5.16 -0.04 3.79
CA GLN A 30 -6.15 0.32 2.79
C GLN A 30 -7.54 0.51 3.42
N HIS A 31 -7.98 -0.41 4.27
CA HIS A 31 -9.27 -0.32 4.95
C HIS A 31 -9.36 0.93 5.82
N LEU A 32 -8.34 1.19 6.66
CA LEU A 32 -8.30 2.37 7.50
C LEU A 32 -8.34 3.66 6.65
N THR A 33 -7.50 3.73 5.61
CA THR A 33 -7.45 4.89 4.71
C THR A 33 -8.80 5.13 4.01
N ALA A 34 -9.41 4.07 3.48
CA ALA A 34 -10.70 4.14 2.82
C ALA A 34 -11.81 4.60 3.78
N ASN A 35 -11.85 4.07 5.01
CA ASN A 35 -12.84 4.48 6.00
C ASN A 35 -12.62 5.94 6.41
N MET A 36 -11.39 6.38 6.67
CA MET A 36 -11.09 7.79 6.97
C MET A 36 -11.57 8.73 5.86
N MET A 37 -11.29 8.39 4.58
CA MET A 37 -11.77 9.17 3.43
C MET A 37 -13.29 9.18 3.28
N ARG A 38 -13.99 8.14 3.76
CA ARG A 38 -15.45 8.08 3.75
C ARG A 38 -16.05 8.83 4.92
N ILE A 39 -15.43 8.78 6.10
CA ILE A 39 -15.84 9.52 7.31
C ILE A 39 -15.84 11.02 7.02
N THR A 40 -14.78 11.54 6.39
CA THR A 40 -14.71 12.97 6.02
C THR A 40 -15.79 13.41 5.04
N ARG A 41 -16.42 12.46 4.31
CA ARG A 41 -17.56 12.69 3.41
C ARG A 41 -18.92 12.31 4.01
N GLY A 42 -18.97 11.91 5.29
CA GLY A 42 -20.19 11.50 5.98
C GLY A 42 -20.73 10.11 5.60
N ALA A 43 -19.97 9.32 4.85
CA ALA A 43 -20.37 7.99 4.35
C ALA A 43 -19.56 6.83 4.94
N GLY A 44 -18.71 7.12 5.94
CA GLY A 44 -17.86 6.13 6.62
C GLY A 44 -18.49 5.60 7.91
N HIS A 45 -17.70 4.82 8.65
CA HIS A 45 -18.09 4.23 9.92
C HIS A 45 -17.16 4.71 11.05
N PRO A 46 -17.45 5.87 11.68
CA PRO A 46 -16.61 6.41 12.76
C PRO A 46 -16.40 5.43 13.93
N GLN A 47 -17.41 4.61 14.24
CA GLN A 47 -17.35 3.61 15.29
C GLN A 47 -16.31 2.50 15.04
N ARG A 48 -15.91 2.27 13.77
CA ARG A 48 -14.89 1.27 13.40
C ARG A 48 -13.47 1.83 13.46
N LEU A 49 -13.32 3.15 13.62
CA LEU A 49 -12.03 3.82 13.52
C LEU A 49 -11.02 3.28 14.53
N ALA A 50 -11.43 3.09 15.79
CA ALA A 50 -10.54 2.57 16.82
C ALA A 50 -10.05 1.14 16.52
N GLU A 51 -10.94 0.28 16.03
CA GLU A 51 -10.62 -1.10 15.65
C GLU A 51 -9.68 -1.15 14.45
N GLU A 52 -9.95 -0.36 13.40
CA GLU A 52 -9.14 -0.30 12.19
C GLU A 52 -7.76 0.31 12.45
N MET A 53 -7.66 1.31 13.34
CA MET A 53 -6.39 1.85 13.82
C MET A 53 -5.57 0.81 14.59
N ALA A 54 -6.21 0.06 15.49
CA ALA A 54 -5.55 -1.00 16.25
C ALA A 54 -5.04 -2.12 15.33
N ALA A 55 -5.84 -2.53 14.34
CA ALA A 55 -5.45 -3.52 13.35
C ALA A 55 -4.25 -3.05 12.50
N CYS A 56 -4.27 -1.79 12.04
CA CYS A 56 -3.16 -1.21 11.28
C CYS A 56 -1.87 -1.14 12.11
N LEU A 57 -1.97 -0.70 13.38
CA LEU A 57 -0.81 -0.65 14.27
C LEU A 57 -0.26 -2.06 14.57
N GLY A 58 -1.13 -3.03 14.84
CA GLY A 58 -0.73 -4.42 15.05
C GLY A 58 0.01 -5.00 13.85
N ALA A 59 -0.43 -4.71 12.63
CA ALA A 59 0.25 -5.15 11.42
C ALA A 59 1.62 -4.44 11.22
N MET A 60 1.74 -3.17 11.60
CA MET A 60 3.04 -2.46 11.57
C MET A 60 4.04 -3.05 12.57
N LEU A 61 3.59 -3.39 13.78
CA LEU A 61 4.43 -4.05 14.79
C LEU A 61 4.86 -5.44 14.33
N ALA A 62 3.96 -6.23 13.74
CA ALA A 62 4.30 -7.54 13.19
C ALA A 62 5.31 -7.43 12.02
N TYR A 63 5.25 -6.37 11.22
CA TYR A 63 6.26 -6.09 10.20
C TYR A 63 7.62 -5.79 10.83
N GLU A 64 7.66 -4.94 11.86
CA GLU A 64 8.89 -4.62 12.59
C GLU A 64 9.52 -5.85 13.24
N ASP A 65 8.72 -6.71 13.88
CA ASP A 65 9.17 -7.97 14.46
C ASP A 65 9.76 -8.92 13.40
N ALA A 66 9.19 -8.95 12.19
CA ALA A 66 9.64 -9.82 11.10
C ALA A 66 10.89 -9.31 10.38
N THR A 67 11.13 -8.00 10.36
CA THR A 67 12.19 -7.38 9.54
C THR A 67 13.30 -6.73 10.36
N GLY A 68 13.08 -6.50 11.65
CA GLY A 68 13.99 -5.80 12.54
C GLY A 68 14.00 -4.28 12.34
N HIS A 69 13.09 -3.73 11.54
CA HIS A 69 12.96 -2.29 11.34
C HIS A 69 11.51 -1.88 11.07
N GLY A 70 11.19 -0.62 11.37
CA GLY A 70 9.89 -0.05 11.01
C GLY A 70 9.67 -0.03 9.49
N ILE A 71 8.41 0.01 9.07
CA ILE A 71 8.07 0.05 7.64
C ILE A 71 8.58 1.32 6.96
N LEU A 72 9.12 1.18 5.75
CA LEU A 72 9.60 2.30 4.96
C LEU A 72 8.46 3.02 4.24
N SER A 73 8.65 4.32 3.98
CA SER A 73 7.67 5.15 3.25
C SER A 73 7.32 4.57 1.88
N GLU A 74 8.29 4.01 1.17
CA GLU A 74 8.08 3.39 -0.15
C GLU A 74 7.19 2.14 -0.08
N GLU A 75 7.26 1.40 1.02
CA GLU A 75 6.45 0.20 1.25
C GLU A 75 5.01 0.56 1.63
N ILE A 76 4.82 1.62 2.44
CA ILE A 76 3.50 2.22 2.70
C ILE A 76 2.87 2.69 1.39
N GLN A 77 3.62 3.38 0.53
CA GLN A 77 3.14 3.84 -0.76
C GLN A 77 2.79 2.69 -1.70
N ALA A 78 3.56 1.60 -1.67
CA ALA A 78 3.27 0.40 -2.44
C ALA A 78 1.99 -0.29 -1.93
N ALA A 79 1.83 -0.43 -0.61
CA ALA A 79 0.66 -1.02 0.02
C ALA A 79 -0.64 -0.23 -0.26
N LEU A 80 -0.54 1.09 -0.37
CA LEU A 80 -1.67 1.95 -0.74
C LEU A 80 -1.95 2.02 -2.25
N ASN A 81 -1.13 1.38 -3.08
CA ASN A 81 -1.33 1.34 -4.52
C ASN A 81 -1.93 -0.01 -4.96
N PRO A 82 -3.24 -0.10 -5.23
CA PRO A 82 -3.89 -1.35 -5.60
C PRO A 82 -3.30 -2.00 -6.87
N GLU A 83 -2.75 -1.21 -7.79
CA GLU A 83 -2.08 -1.71 -9.01
C GLU A 83 -0.78 -2.48 -8.75
N LYS A 84 -0.19 -2.37 -7.56
CA LYS A 84 1.04 -3.10 -7.19
C LYS A 84 0.76 -4.43 -6.47
N LEU A 85 -0.49 -4.70 -6.10
CA LEU A 85 -0.88 -5.87 -5.31
C LEU A 85 -1.55 -6.96 -6.16
N GLU A 86 -2.25 -6.57 -7.23
CA GLU A 86 -2.69 -7.53 -8.24
C GLU A 86 -1.48 -7.92 -9.08
N GLY A 87 -0.98 -9.13 -8.87
CA GLY A 87 0.12 -9.71 -9.65
C GLY A 87 -0.05 -9.37 -11.13
N GLY A 88 1.02 -8.81 -11.71
CA GLY A 88 0.94 -8.09 -12.98
C GLY A 88 0.13 -8.81 -14.06
N PHE A 89 -0.59 -8.03 -14.85
CA PHE A 89 -1.37 -8.51 -16.00
C PHE A 89 -0.56 -9.47 -16.88
N THR A 90 -1.21 -10.51 -17.40
CA THR A 90 -0.61 -11.37 -18.42
C THR A 90 -0.22 -10.55 -19.66
N GLN A 91 0.75 -11.02 -20.46
CA GLN A 91 1.16 -10.29 -21.68
C GLN A 91 -0.01 -10.02 -22.64
N GLU A 92 -0.99 -10.93 -22.69
CA GLU A 92 -2.18 -10.81 -23.54
C GLU A 92 -3.15 -9.75 -23.02
N GLU A 93 -3.36 -9.68 -21.70
CA GLU A 93 -4.13 -8.61 -21.05
C GLU A 93 -3.45 -7.26 -21.19
N MET A 94 -2.12 -7.22 -21.07
CA MET A 94 -1.32 -6.02 -21.30
C MET A 94 -1.50 -5.51 -22.73
N LYS A 95 -1.38 -6.40 -23.72
CA LYS A 95 -1.54 -6.08 -25.13
C LYS A 95 -2.95 -5.55 -25.43
N PHE A 96 -3.99 -6.24 -24.96
CA PHE A 96 -5.37 -5.81 -25.15
C PHE A 96 -5.66 -4.45 -24.49
N ARG A 97 -5.15 -4.20 -23.28
CA ARG A 97 -5.27 -2.90 -22.60
C ARG A 97 -4.52 -1.78 -23.31
N TYR A 98 -3.36 -2.09 -23.93
CA TYR A 98 -2.55 -1.11 -24.67
C TYR A 98 -3.24 -0.71 -25.98
N GLU A 99 -3.75 -1.70 -26.73
CA GLU A 99 -4.44 -1.49 -28.01
C GLU A 99 -5.81 -0.80 -27.84
N SER A 100 -6.45 -0.95 -26.68
CA SER A 100 -7.75 -0.30 -26.38
C SER A 100 -7.65 1.14 -25.86
N GLY A 101 -6.44 1.68 -25.63
CA GLY A 101 -6.25 2.97 -24.97
C GLY A 101 -6.71 3.00 -23.51
N SER A 102 -6.98 1.82 -22.92
CA SER A 102 -7.41 1.67 -21.53
C SER A 102 -6.34 2.15 -20.55
N TRP A 103 -5.06 1.99 -20.90
CA TRP A 103 -3.91 2.43 -20.08
C TRP A 103 -3.90 3.94 -19.84
N ASP A 104 -4.16 4.75 -20.86
CA ASP A 104 -4.10 6.21 -20.72
C ASP A 104 -5.21 6.73 -19.83
N ARG A 105 -6.42 6.17 -19.95
CA ARG A 105 -7.56 6.51 -19.09
C ARG A 105 -7.33 6.07 -17.65
N GLU A 106 -6.86 4.86 -17.43
CA GLU A 106 -6.64 4.30 -16.09
C GLU A 106 -5.52 5.06 -15.39
N ARG A 107 -4.41 5.32 -16.09
CA ARG A 107 -3.30 6.15 -15.59
C ARG A 107 -3.74 7.57 -15.26
N ALA A 108 -4.51 8.23 -16.13
CA ALA A 108 -5.04 9.56 -15.86
C ALA A 108 -5.94 9.58 -14.61
N LEU A 109 -6.77 8.55 -14.41
CA LEU A 109 -7.60 8.43 -13.21
C LEU A 109 -6.76 8.23 -11.94
N VAL A 110 -5.66 7.47 -12.01
CA VAL A 110 -4.72 7.31 -10.90
C VAL A 110 -4.02 8.63 -10.56
N GLU A 111 -3.54 9.35 -11.58
CA GLU A 111 -2.90 10.65 -11.40
C GLU A 111 -3.88 11.66 -10.77
N ILE A 112 -5.13 11.72 -11.24
CA ILE A 112 -6.18 12.57 -10.65
C ILE A 112 -6.46 12.17 -9.19
N ARG A 113 -6.58 10.87 -8.89
CA ARG A 113 -6.82 10.39 -7.52
C ARG A 113 -5.67 10.77 -6.58
N ARG A 114 -4.43 10.55 -7.01
CA ARG A 114 -3.23 10.91 -6.25
C ARG A 114 -3.12 12.43 -6.03
N ALA A 115 -3.33 13.22 -7.07
CA ALA A 115 -3.33 14.68 -6.97
C ALA A 115 -4.43 15.16 -6.00
N SER A 116 -5.65 14.64 -6.12
CA SER A 116 -6.77 15.00 -5.24
C SER A 116 -6.50 14.61 -3.78
N LEU A 117 -5.87 13.46 -3.55
CA LEU A 117 -5.46 12.98 -2.23
C LEU A 117 -4.37 13.87 -1.62
N ALA A 118 -3.30 14.15 -2.38
CA ALA A 118 -2.24 15.06 -1.96
C ALA A 118 -2.81 16.45 -1.65
N MET A 119 -3.79 16.91 -2.45
CA MET A 119 -4.46 18.17 -2.22
C MET A 119 -5.25 18.22 -0.93
N THR A 120 -6.05 17.18 -0.69
CA THR A 120 -6.85 17.07 0.52
C THR A 120 -5.93 16.94 1.75
N ALA A 121 -4.84 16.18 1.66
CA ALA A 121 -3.88 16.01 2.74
C ALA A 121 -3.20 17.34 3.10
N ALA A 122 -2.71 18.09 2.11
CA ALA A 122 -2.10 19.40 2.32
C ALA A 122 -3.06 20.39 2.98
N MET A 123 -4.34 20.39 2.56
CA MET A 123 -5.38 21.21 3.20
C MET A 123 -5.63 20.82 4.66
N LEU A 124 -5.68 19.52 4.97
CA LEU A 124 -5.94 19.00 6.32
C LEU A 124 -4.78 19.23 7.29
N THR A 125 -3.53 19.21 6.80
CA THR A 125 -2.33 19.45 7.61
C THR A 125 -1.88 20.91 7.62
N ASN A 126 -2.63 21.80 6.95
CA ASN A 126 -2.26 23.20 6.73
C ASN A 126 -0.85 23.37 6.13
N GLN A 127 -0.41 22.40 5.32
CA GLN A 127 0.87 22.43 4.63
C GLN A 127 0.71 23.10 3.25
N ARG A 128 1.64 24.00 2.91
CA ARG A 128 1.68 24.63 1.58
C ARG A 128 2.06 23.58 0.53
N PHE A 129 1.30 23.52 -0.57
CA PHE A 129 1.65 22.70 -1.73
C PHE A 129 3.05 23.04 -2.25
N GLN A 130 3.91 22.03 -2.35
CA GLN A 130 5.08 22.06 -3.21
C GLN A 130 4.70 21.27 -4.46
N ILE A 131 4.53 21.98 -5.58
CA ILE A 131 4.33 21.43 -6.92
C ILE A 131 5.70 21.27 -7.56
#